data_AF-A0A2V8UBN8-F1
#
_entry.id   AF-A0A2V8UBN8-F1
#
_cell.length_a   1.000
_cell.length_b   1.000
_cell.length_c   1.000
_cell.angle_alpha   90.00
_cell.angle_beta   90.00
_cell.angle_gamma   90.00
#
_symmetry.space_group_name_H-M   'P 1'
#
loop_
_entity.id
_entity.type
_entity.pdbx_description
1 polymer ?
#
loop_
_entity_poly.entity_id
_entity_poly.type
_entity_poly.pdbx_seq_one_letter_code
_entity_poly.pdbx_strand_id
1 'polypeptide(L)'
;MADRVILTIGTKKGVFVADAAKPRRSFALRGPFGPGVPVYSTLIDTRGTPRLFASSCNPFFGMKVLRSTNMGKSFTETKSAPAFPKEDGRALANIWALEAGSGKKDLWCGVEPASLFRSHDGGDSWDLVAGISNHDHARKWQPGNGGLCMHTILRDGNRVHLGISTGGHYL
;
A
#
# COMPACT_ATOMS: atom_id res chain seq x y z
N MET A 1 23.93 3.05 13.99
CA MET A 1 23.64 2.85 12.55
C MET A 1 23.33 1.37 12.33
N ALA A 2 22.26 1.03 11.60
CA ALA A 2 21.79 -0.35 11.45
C ALA A 2 22.85 -1.25 10.78
N ASP A 3 22.95 -2.51 11.21
CA ASP A 3 23.95 -3.46 10.69
C ASP A 3 23.58 -4.03 9.30
N ARG A 4 22.33 -3.82 8.88
CA ARG A 4 21.79 -4.25 7.59
C ARG A 4 20.80 -3.22 7.05
N VAL A 5 20.75 -3.09 5.73
CA VAL A 5 19.79 -2.26 5.00
C VAL A 5 18.96 -3.13 4.07
N ILE A 6 17.64 -2.90 4.07
CA ILE A 6 16.69 -3.53 3.17
C ILE A 6 15.98 -2.43 2.39
N LEU A 7 15.86 -2.61 1.09
CA LEU A 7 15.06 -1.78 0.20
C LEU A 7 14.01 -2.65 -0.48
N THR A 8 12.75 -2.23 -0.46
CA THR A 8 11.68 -2.79 -1.28
C THR A 8 11.50 -1.93 -2.52
N ILE A 9 11.47 -2.55 -3.69
CA ILE A 9 11.48 -1.86 -4.99
C ILE A 9 10.27 -2.32 -5.78
N GLY A 10 9.26 -1.46 -5.89
CA GLY A 10 8.11 -1.66 -6.75
C GLY A 10 8.44 -1.35 -8.21
N THR A 11 8.03 -2.21 -9.13
CA THR A 11 8.25 -2.02 -10.57
C THR A 11 7.02 -2.46 -11.37
N LYS A 12 7.01 -2.18 -12.69
CA LYS A 12 6.02 -2.76 -13.61
C LYS A 12 6.11 -4.29 -13.76
N LYS A 13 7.13 -4.93 -13.18
CA LYS A 13 7.45 -6.35 -13.36
C LYS A 13 7.36 -7.17 -12.06
N GLY A 14 6.95 -6.55 -10.95
CA GLY A 14 6.89 -7.17 -9.63
C GLY A 14 7.67 -6.39 -8.58
N VAL A 15 7.68 -6.90 -7.34
CA VAL A 15 8.47 -6.34 -6.24
C VAL A 15 9.82 -7.05 -6.15
N PHE A 16 10.88 -6.26 -5.98
CA PHE A 16 12.22 -6.75 -5.68
C PHE A 16 12.62 -6.33 -4.26
N VAL A 17 13.56 -7.07 -3.68
CA VAL A 17 14.15 -6.74 -2.38
C VAL A 17 15.66 -6.69 -2.54
N ALA A 18 16.24 -5.51 -2.27
CA ALA A 18 17.68 -5.31 -2.25
C ALA A 18 18.18 -5.29 -0.80
N ASP A 19 19.29 -5.96 -0.55
CA ASP A 19 19.80 -6.25 0.79
C ASP A 19 21.30 -5.97 0.85
N ALA A 20 21.72 -5.16 1.82
CA ALA A 20 23.13 -4.85 2.02
C ALA A 20 23.53 -4.89 3.50
N ALA A 21 24.76 -5.31 3.77
CA ALA A 21 25.39 -5.14 5.08
C ALA A 21 25.68 -3.64 5.36
N LYS A 22 26.04 -3.32 6.61
CA LYS A 22 26.37 -1.96 7.10
C LYS A 22 27.25 -1.10 6.17
N PRO A 23 28.30 -1.64 5.49
CA PRO A 23 29.11 -0.83 4.58
C PRO A 23 28.36 -0.32 3.36
N ARG A 24 27.23 -0.94 3.01
CA ARG A 24 26.35 -0.59 1.88
C ARG A 24 27.07 -0.51 0.52
N ARG A 25 28.17 -1.25 0.35
CA ARG A 25 29.00 -1.25 -0.87
C ARG A 25 28.39 -2.04 -2.02
N SER A 26 27.63 -3.09 -1.70
CA SER A 26 26.92 -3.92 -2.68
C SER A 26 25.58 -4.36 -2.11
N PHE A 27 24.62 -4.59 -3.00
CA PHE A 27 23.28 -5.07 -2.65
C PHE A 27 23.03 -6.41 -3.34
N ALA A 28 22.63 -7.42 -2.57
CA ALA A 28 22.07 -8.65 -3.12
C ALA A 28 20.60 -8.40 -3.48
N LEU A 29 20.23 -8.69 -4.71
CA LEU A 29 18.87 -8.50 -5.21
C LEU A 29 18.09 -9.82 -5.22
N ARG A 30 16.86 -9.81 -4.70
CA ARG A 30 15.91 -10.92 -4.74
C ARG A 30 14.63 -10.50 -5.48
N GLY A 31 13.97 -11.47 -6.12
CA GLY A 31 12.75 -11.27 -6.89
C GLY A 31 12.95 -11.47 -8.41
N PRO A 32 11.97 -11.06 -9.25
CA PRO A 32 10.72 -10.41 -8.84
C PRO A 32 9.79 -11.38 -8.11
N PHE A 33 9.13 -10.89 -7.06
CA PHE A 33 7.93 -11.53 -6.50
C PHE A 33 6.70 -10.90 -7.15
N GLY A 34 5.67 -11.70 -7.43
CA GLY A 34 4.55 -11.27 -8.28
C GLY A 34 5.02 -10.95 -9.72
N PRO A 35 5.68 -11.90 -10.42
CA PRO A 35 6.33 -11.63 -11.69
C PRO A 35 5.34 -11.13 -12.74
N GLY A 36 5.69 -10.02 -13.40
CA GLY A 36 4.88 -9.42 -14.46
C GLY A 36 3.70 -8.57 -13.97
N VAL A 37 3.52 -8.42 -12.66
CA VAL A 37 2.44 -7.60 -12.09
C VAL A 37 3.00 -6.28 -11.56
N PRO A 38 2.43 -5.12 -11.94
CA PRO A 38 2.83 -3.81 -11.42
C PRO A 38 2.69 -3.68 -9.89
N VAL A 39 3.70 -3.06 -9.29
CA VAL A 39 3.77 -2.71 -7.87
C VAL A 39 3.94 -1.20 -7.76
N TYR A 40 2.94 -0.53 -7.20
CA TYR A 40 2.89 0.93 -7.08
C TYR A 40 3.32 1.43 -5.70
N SER A 41 3.15 0.61 -4.67
CA SER A 41 3.51 0.95 -3.29
C SER A 41 4.16 -0.24 -2.61
N THR A 42 5.16 0.04 -1.76
CA THR A 42 5.76 -0.93 -0.86
C THR A 42 5.92 -0.33 0.53
N LEU A 43 5.77 -1.14 1.57
CA LEU A 43 5.92 -0.73 2.97
C LEU A 43 6.86 -1.71 3.68
N ILE A 44 7.85 -1.18 4.40
CA ILE A 44 8.62 -1.94 5.38
C ILE A 44 8.11 -1.55 6.77
N ASP A 45 7.28 -2.40 7.36
CA ASP A 45 6.74 -2.19 8.70
C ASP A 45 7.67 -2.83 9.73
N THR A 46 8.37 -2.00 10.51
CA THR A 46 9.32 -2.41 11.54
C THR A 46 8.70 -2.46 12.94
N ARG A 47 7.38 -2.26 13.08
CA ARG A 47 6.68 -2.31 14.37
C ARG A 47 6.59 -3.77 14.85
N GLY A 48 7.56 -4.21 15.64
CA GLY A 48 7.68 -5.59 16.10
C GLY A 48 8.53 -6.43 15.14
N THR A 49 8.10 -7.66 14.86
CA THR A 49 8.77 -8.49 13.84
C THR A 49 8.56 -7.83 12.47
N PRO A 50 9.62 -7.48 11.72
CA PRO A 50 9.47 -6.74 10.49
C PRO A 50 8.64 -7.49 9.46
N ARG A 51 7.73 -6.77 8.80
CA ARG A 51 6.91 -7.27 7.69
C ARG A 51 7.05 -6.34 6.51
N LEU A 52 7.13 -6.91 5.32
CA LEU A 52 7.22 -6.15 4.09
C LEU A 52 5.91 -6.34 3.34
N PHE A 53 5.35 -5.26 2.82
CA PHE A 53 4.15 -5.29 2.01
C PHE A 53 4.42 -4.69 0.64
N ALA A 54 3.69 -5.16 -0.36
CA ALA A 54 3.70 -4.60 -1.70
C ALA A 54 2.30 -4.67 -2.29
N SER A 55 1.87 -3.63 -3.01
CA SER A 55 0.72 -3.78 -3.90
C SER A 55 1.05 -4.72 -5.05
N SER A 56 0.05 -5.42 -5.58
CA SER A 56 0.17 -6.27 -6.76
C SER A 56 -1.08 -6.04 -7.60
N CYS A 57 -0.95 -5.18 -8.60
CA CYS A 57 -2.08 -4.57 -9.29
C CYS A 57 -2.22 -5.12 -10.70
N ASN A 58 -3.13 -6.08 -10.88
CA ASN A 58 -3.40 -6.69 -12.17
C ASN A 58 -4.79 -6.28 -12.69
N PRO A 59 -4.90 -5.61 -13.85
CA PRO A 59 -6.19 -5.15 -14.38
C PRO A 59 -7.13 -6.29 -14.79
N PHE A 60 -6.61 -7.51 -15.00
CA PHE A 60 -7.41 -8.67 -15.43
C PHE A 60 -7.79 -9.59 -14.28
N PHE A 61 -6.90 -9.74 -13.28
CA PHE A 61 -7.08 -10.67 -12.16
C PHE A 61 -7.30 -9.98 -10.81
N GLY A 62 -7.47 -8.67 -10.83
CA GLY A 62 -7.73 -7.85 -9.65
C GLY A 62 -6.48 -7.39 -8.91
N MET A 63 -6.72 -6.53 -7.93
CA MET A 63 -5.68 -5.98 -7.06
C MET A 63 -5.47 -6.88 -5.85
N LYS A 64 -4.22 -6.99 -5.41
CA LYS A 64 -3.82 -7.80 -4.26
C LYS A 64 -2.79 -7.06 -3.41
N VAL A 65 -2.65 -7.49 -2.16
CA VAL A 65 -1.56 -7.09 -1.28
C VAL A 65 -0.68 -8.31 -1.02
N LEU A 66 0.61 -8.18 -1.30
CA LEU A 66 1.61 -9.18 -0.98
C LEU A 66 2.22 -8.86 0.38
N ARG A 67 2.50 -9.90 1.16
CA ARG A 67 3.11 -9.82 2.50
C ARG A 67 4.31 -10.76 2.59
N SER A 68 5.39 -10.26 3.18
CA SER A 68 6.54 -11.04 3.60
C SER A 68 6.74 -10.92 5.10
N THR A 69 6.96 -12.04 5.77
CA THR A 69 7.27 -12.13 7.21
C THR A 69 8.69 -12.61 7.47
N ASN A 70 9.50 -12.75 6.42
CA ASN A 70 10.85 -13.34 6.45
C ASN A 70 11.90 -12.44 5.80
N MET A 71 11.76 -11.11 5.97
CA MET A 71 12.68 -10.10 5.45
C MET A 71 12.80 -10.10 3.92
N GLY A 72 11.71 -10.41 3.21
CA GLY A 72 11.68 -10.37 1.76
C GLY A 72 12.42 -11.54 1.09
N LYS A 73 12.48 -12.70 1.76
CA LYS A 73 12.93 -13.96 1.14
C LYS A 73 11.82 -14.58 0.29
N SER A 74 10.57 -14.43 0.72
CA SER A 74 9.37 -14.78 -0.05
C SER A 74 8.21 -13.85 0.27
N PHE A 75 7.23 -13.79 -0.63
CA PHE A 75 5.97 -13.07 -0.45
C PHE A 75 4.80 -14.01 -0.70
N THR A 76 3.73 -13.81 0.06
CA THR A 76 2.44 -14.48 -0.12
C THR A 76 1.34 -13.44 -0.23
N GLU A 77 0.27 -13.73 -0.95
CA GLU A 77 -0.93 -12.90 -0.97
C GLU A 77 -1.58 -12.88 0.42
N THR A 78 -2.10 -11.72 0.84
CA THR A 78 -3.01 -11.64 2.00
C THR A 78 -4.36 -12.26 1.65
N LYS A 79 -5.20 -12.52 2.65
CA LYS A 79 -6.53 -13.13 2.44
C LYS A 79 -7.44 -12.31 1.53
N SER A 80 -7.33 -10.97 1.59
CA SER A 80 -8.11 -10.06 0.77
C SER A 80 -7.33 -8.80 0.39
N ALA A 81 -7.86 -8.08 -0.59
CA ALA A 81 -7.50 -6.71 -0.90
C ALA A 81 -8.64 -5.78 -0.47
N PRO A 82 -8.41 -4.45 -0.39
CA PRO A 82 -9.50 -3.51 -0.22
C PRO A 82 -10.59 -3.72 -1.27
N ALA A 83 -11.85 -3.61 -0.86
CA ALA A 83 -12.98 -3.72 -1.75
C ALA A 83 -14.08 -2.74 -1.31
N PHE A 84 -14.63 -2.01 -2.26
CA PHE A 84 -15.80 -1.18 -1.99
C PHE A 84 -17.02 -2.06 -1.67
N PRO A 85 -17.92 -1.62 -0.78
CA PRO A 85 -19.21 -2.27 -0.59
C PRO A 85 -19.98 -2.41 -1.92
N LYS A 86 -20.83 -3.42 -2.06
CA LYS A 86 -21.51 -3.69 -3.35
C LYS A 86 -22.43 -2.54 -3.77
N GLU A 87 -23.10 -1.95 -2.80
CA GLU A 87 -24.01 -0.81 -2.92
C GLU A 87 -23.31 0.51 -3.24
N ASP A 88 -21.99 0.57 -3.06
CA ASP A 88 -21.17 1.75 -3.34
C ASP A 88 -21.02 1.99 -4.86
N GLY A 89 -20.96 0.91 -5.64
CA GLY A 89 -20.84 0.95 -7.10
C GLY A 89 -19.43 1.26 -7.64
N ARG A 90 -18.48 1.70 -6.80
CA ARG A 90 -17.07 1.83 -7.18
C ARG A 90 -16.38 0.46 -7.23
N ALA A 91 -15.37 0.33 -8.10
CA ALA A 91 -14.50 -0.84 -8.18
C ALA A 91 -13.04 -0.43 -7.92
N LEU A 92 -12.29 -1.29 -7.23
CA LEU A 92 -10.88 -1.04 -6.93
C LEU A 92 -10.04 -1.14 -8.22
N ALA A 93 -9.54 -0.02 -8.72
CA ALA A 93 -8.73 0.06 -9.93
C ALA A 93 -7.22 -0.02 -9.65
N ASN A 94 -6.77 0.50 -8.49
CA ASN A 94 -5.34 0.47 -8.13
C ASN A 94 -5.12 0.67 -6.62
N ILE A 95 -3.94 0.27 -6.13
CA ILE A 95 -3.47 0.52 -4.76
C ILE A 95 -2.25 1.44 -4.83
N TRP A 96 -2.44 2.69 -4.42
CA TRP A 96 -1.46 3.78 -4.56
C TRP A 96 -0.59 3.98 -3.32
N ALA A 97 -1.07 3.62 -2.14
CA ALA A 97 -0.33 3.78 -0.88
C ALA A 97 -0.60 2.65 0.10
N LEU A 98 0.44 2.25 0.84
CA LEU A 98 0.35 1.31 1.96
C LEU A 98 1.15 1.90 3.11
N GLU A 99 0.51 2.14 4.26
CA GLU A 99 1.14 2.80 5.39
C GLU A 99 0.84 2.13 6.71
N ALA A 100 1.76 2.26 7.65
CA ALA A 100 1.61 1.75 9.01
C ALA A 100 0.55 2.54 9.80
N GLY A 101 -0.41 1.85 10.42
CA GLY A 101 -1.37 2.43 11.38
C GLY A 101 -0.81 2.63 12.80
N SER A 102 -1.67 2.68 13.82
CA SER A 102 -1.25 2.83 15.23
C SER A 102 -1.01 1.49 15.91
N GLY A 103 -1.91 0.55 15.71
CA GLY A 103 -1.74 -0.82 16.19
C GLY A 103 -0.62 -1.56 15.47
N LYS A 104 0.01 -2.53 16.14
CA LYS A 104 1.09 -3.35 15.57
C LYS A 104 0.71 -4.04 14.26
N LYS A 105 -0.57 -4.28 14.00
CA LYS A 105 -1.08 -4.90 12.76
C LYS A 105 -1.88 -3.93 11.89
N ASP A 106 -2.07 -2.70 12.35
CA ASP A 106 -2.89 -1.75 11.63
C ASP A 106 -2.15 -1.30 10.36
N LEU A 107 -2.88 -1.24 9.26
CA LEU A 107 -2.43 -0.69 7.98
C LEU A 107 -3.47 0.29 7.45
N TRP A 108 -2.98 1.31 6.76
CA TRP A 108 -3.77 2.19 5.91
C TRP A 108 -3.48 1.85 4.45
N CYS A 109 -4.50 1.96 3.60
CA CYS A 109 -4.38 1.73 2.18
C CYS A 109 -5.10 2.84 1.41
N GLY A 110 -4.34 3.54 0.58
CA GLY A 110 -4.85 4.56 -0.34
C GLY A 110 -5.04 3.94 -1.71
N VAL A 111 -6.23 4.09 -2.28
CA VAL A 111 -6.64 3.39 -3.50
C VAL A 111 -7.11 4.33 -4.61
N GLU A 112 -7.50 3.73 -5.73
CA GLU A 112 -8.23 4.35 -6.84
C GLU A 112 -9.56 3.60 -7.10
N PRO A 113 -10.69 4.32 -7.28
CA PRO A 113 -10.88 5.76 -7.09
C PRO A 113 -10.51 6.23 -5.67
N ALA A 114 -10.11 7.48 -5.51
CA ALA A 114 -9.51 8.00 -4.26
C ALA A 114 -10.41 7.70 -3.07
N SER A 115 -9.91 6.83 -2.21
CA SER A 115 -10.57 6.37 -0.99
C SER A 115 -9.52 5.82 -0.04
N LEU A 116 -9.85 5.82 1.24
CA LEU A 116 -8.97 5.32 2.29
C LEU A 116 -9.59 4.06 2.90
N PHE A 117 -8.80 3.02 3.01
CA PHE A 117 -9.14 1.79 3.71
C PHE A 117 -8.22 1.58 4.90
N ARG A 118 -8.73 0.90 5.92
CA ARG A 118 -7.96 0.49 7.10
C ARG A 118 -8.04 -1.01 7.27
N SER A 119 -6.92 -1.63 7.61
CA SER A 119 -6.87 -3.01 8.09
C SER A 119 -6.42 -3.01 9.54
N HIS A 120 -6.97 -3.92 10.34
CA HIS A 120 -6.60 -4.14 11.74
C HIS A 120 -5.84 -5.46 11.97
N ASP A 121 -5.75 -6.29 10.94
CA ASP A 121 -5.26 -7.67 11.03
C ASP A 121 -4.02 -7.95 10.15
N GLY A 122 -3.35 -6.89 9.67
CA GLY A 122 -2.15 -7.01 8.85
C GLY A 122 -2.46 -7.27 7.38
N GLY A 123 -3.57 -6.71 6.89
CA GLY A 123 -3.97 -6.69 5.49
C GLY A 123 -4.85 -7.86 5.06
N ASP A 124 -5.31 -8.69 5.99
CA ASP A 124 -6.14 -9.86 5.70
C ASP A 124 -7.64 -9.50 5.58
N SER A 125 -8.07 -8.38 6.17
CA SER A 125 -9.36 -7.70 5.95
C SER A 125 -9.22 -6.17 5.91
N TRP A 126 -10.19 -5.49 5.29
CA TRP A 126 -10.16 -4.05 5.05
C TRP A 126 -11.52 -3.40 5.24
N ASP A 127 -11.56 -2.29 5.98
CA ASP A 127 -12.73 -1.45 6.20
C ASP A 127 -12.60 -0.13 5.44
N LEU A 128 -13.66 0.29 4.75
CA LEU A 128 -13.71 1.61 4.09
C LEU A 128 -13.81 2.71 5.15
N VAL A 129 -12.95 3.72 5.05
CA VAL A 129 -13.01 4.90 5.91
C VAL A 129 -13.99 5.90 5.31
N ALA A 130 -15.24 5.80 5.73
CA ALA A 130 -16.35 6.58 5.16
C ALA A 130 -16.14 8.09 5.24
N GLY A 131 -15.51 8.60 6.32
CA GLY A 131 -15.35 10.04 6.56
C GLY A 131 -14.76 10.81 5.37
N ILE A 132 -13.60 10.38 4.87
CA ILE A 132 -12.99 10.99 3.68
C ILE A 132 -13.57 10.41 2.38
N SER A 133 -13.82 9.10 2.35
CA SER A 133 -14.17 8.40 1.10
C SER A 133 -15.58 8.70 0.60
N ASN A 134 -16.46 9.19 1.49
CA ASN A 134 -17.82 9.62 1.19
C ASN A 134 -18.04 11.10 1.56
N HIS A 135 -16.96 11.86 1.79
CA HIS A 135 -17.03 13.30 2.05
C HIS A 135 -17.74 14.02 0.90
N ASP A 136 -18.49 15.10 1.17
CA ASP A 136 -19.23 15.83 0.12
C ASP A 136 -18.33 16.33 -1.00
N HIS A 137 -17.10 16.74 -0.65
CA HIS A 137 -16.09 17.16 -1.63
C HIS A 137 -15.59 15.99 -2.50
N ALA A 138 -15.67 14.74 -2.05
CA ALA A 138 -15.21 13.58 -2.80
C ALA A 138 -15.88 13.46 -4.18
N ARG A 139 -17.15 13.89 -4.26
CA ARG A 139 -17.94 13.90 -5.50
C ARG A 139 -17.44 14.91 -6.55
N LYS A 140 -16.63 15.88 -6.15
CA LYS A 140 -16.08 16.91 -7.04
C LYS A 140 -14.65 16.59 -7.49
N TRP A 141 -14.00 15.60 -6.87
CA TRP A 141 -12.68 15.15 -7.33
C TRP A 141 -12.78 14.56 -8.72
N GLN A 142 -11.80 14.89 -9.56
CA GLN A 142 -11.73 14.38 -10.92
C GLN A 142 -10.42 13.61 -11.10
N PRO A 143 -10.43 12.51 -11.87
CA PRO A 143 -9.19 11.80 -12.19
C PRO A 143 -8.26 12.68 -13.01
N GLY A 144 -6.96 12.59 -12.76
CA GLY A 144 -5.92 13.10 -13.65
C GLY A 144 -5.41 12.01 -14.60
N ASN A 145 -4.30 12.26 -15.31
CA ASN A 145 -3.68 11.27 -16.20
C ASN A 145 -3.22 9.98 -15.50
N GLY A 146 -3.04 10.02 -14.17
CA GLY A 146 -2.70 8.85 -13.36
C GLY A 146 -3.89 8.14 -12.74
N GLY A 147 -5.13 8.61 -12.96
CA GLY A 147 -6.31 8.18 -12.22
C GLY A 147 -6.68 9.13 -11.08
N LEU A 148 -7.67 8.74 -10.26
CA LEU A 148 -8.05 9.45 -9.04
C LEU A 148 -7.42 8.74 -7.83
N CYS A 149 -6.23 9.17 -7.42
CA CYS A 149 -5.31 8.42 -6.57
C CYS A 149 -5.24 8.98 -5.14
N MET A 150 -5.50 8.16 -4.12
CA MET A 150 -5.11 8.44 -2.73
C MET A 150 -3.68 7.95 -2.49
N HIS A 151 -2.68 8.83 -2.54
CA HIS A 151 -1.27 8.42 -2.67
C HIS A 151 -0.36 8.79 -1.49
N THR A 152 -0.77 9.73 -0.64
CA THR A 152 0.04 10.13 0.53
C THR A 152 -0.80 9.97 1.78
N ILE A 153 -0.29 9.19 2.74
CA ILE A 153 -0.95 8.97 4.02
C ILE A 153 0.13 9.21 5.09
N LEU A 154 -0.01 10.29 5.86
CA LEU A 154 0.94 10.62 6.92
C LEU A 154 0.19 10.66 8.25
N ARG A 155 0.81 10.10 9.28
CA ARG A 155 0.26 10.12 10.64
C ARG A 155 1.00 11.11 11.51
N ASP A 156 0.24 11.92 12.23
CA ASP A 156 0.74 12.83 13.26
C ASP A 156 -0.11 12.66 14.54
N GLY A 157 0.38 11.83 15.46
CA GLY A 157 -0.41 11.41 16.63
C GLY A 157 -1.73 10.74 16.23
N ASN A 158 -2.85 11.38 16.58
CA ASN A 158 -4.21 10.93 16.24
C ASN A 158 -4.74 11.49 14.92
N ARG A 159 -3.96 12.32 14.21
CA ARG A 159 -4.30 12.89 12.91
C ARG A 159 -3.77 12.04 11.77
N VAL A 160 -4.51 12.03 10.66
CA VAL A 160 -4.10 11.35 9.42
C VAL A 160 -4.21 12.35 8.27
N HIS A 161 -3.07 12.81 7.76
CA HIS A 161 -3.01 13.69 6.61
C HIS A 161 -3.04 12.87 5.33
N LEU A 162 -3.85 13.30 4.37
CA LEU A 162 -4.11 12.59 3.13
C LEU A 162 -3.78 13.48 1.93
N GLY A 163 -3.11 12.91 0.93
CA GLY A 163 -2.85 13.54 -0.36
C GLY A 163 -3.59 12.80 -1.49
N ILE A 164 -4.41 13.54 -2.22
CA ILE A 164 -5.27 13.02 -3.29
C ILE A 164 -4.93 13.72 -4.61
N SER A 165 -4.72 12.93 -5.67
CA SER A 165 -4.51 13.40 -7.03
C SER A 165 -5.70 13.01 -7.92
N THR A 166 -6.60 13.90 -8.34
CA THR A 166 -6.71 15.32 -7.95
C THR A 166 -7.74 15.51 -6.84
N GLY A 167 -7.42 16.35 -5.86
CA GLY A 167 -8.27 16.65 -4.71
C GLY A 167 -7.53 17.52 -3.70
N GLY A 168 -6.22 17.30 -3.55
CA GLY A 168 -5.35 18.09 -2.68
C GLY A 168 -5.10 17.41 -1.34
N HIS A 169 -4.93 18.23 -0.30
CA HIS A 169 -4.62 17.78 1.06
C HIS A 169 -5.87 17.76 1.95
N TYR A 170 -6.01 16.70 2.75
CA TYR A 170 -7.06 16.52 3.75
C TYR A 170 -6.49 16.08 5.10
N LEU A 171 -7.27 16.27 6.16
CA LEU A 171 -6.95 15.91 7.55
C LEU A 171 -8.07 15.08 8.17
#